data_AF-A0AAP9GF81-F1
#
_entry.id   AF-A0AAP9GF81-F1
#
_cell.length_a   1.000
_cell.length_b   1.000
_cell.length_c   1.000
_cell.angle_alpha   90.00
_cell.angle_beta   90.00
_cell.angle_gamma   90.00
#
_symmetry.space_group_name_H-M   'P 1'
#
loop_
_entity.id
_entity.type
_entity.pdbx_description
1 polymer ?
#
loop_
_entity_poly.entity_id
_entity_poly.type
_entity_poly.pdbx_seq_one_letter_code
_entity_poly.pdbx_strand_id
1 'polypeptide(L)'
;MKNKGFTLIEMIVVIVILGVLAVTAAPKFMGLQSDARIATLQATKGAIESSFAMFSAKSEIPSTEIQPCDYHKQMRCMVIDGQQIRLTNADNYPWFDVFPNQALSQFKALVNVDVSPLNDDLHGEDKLNFETDYDGGFWIFPQFYGDWSELDTLRCRIHYTPATASRTGHSITTLETEDC
;
A
#
# COMPACT_ATOMS: atom_id res chain seq x y z
N MET A 1 -37.43 35.57 -36.82
CA MET A 1 -36.27 34.68 -36.57
C MET A 1 -36.67 33.27 -36.98
N LYS A 2 -35.98 32.64 -37.95
CA LYS A 2 -36.22 31.23 -38.31
C LYS A 2 -35.50 30.37 -37.27
N ASN A 3 -36.24 29.79 -36.34
CA ASN A 3 -35.73 28.70 -35.51
C ASN A 3 -35.57 27.47 -36.40
N LYS A 4 -34.34 27.18 -36.82
CA LYS A 4 -33.99 25.86 -37.38
C LYS A 4 -34.04 24.88 -36.22
N GLY A 5 -35.16 24.18 -36.06
CA GLY A 5 -35.25 23.07 -35.13
C GLY A 5 -34.33 21.93 -35.58
N PHE A 6 -33.69 21.26 -34.61
CA PHE A 6 -32.94 20.03 -34.85
C PHE A 6 -33.86 18.96 -35.46
N THR A 7 -33.35 18.19 -36.41
CA THR A 7 -34.10 17.07 -37.00
C THR A 7 -34.01 15.83 -36.10
N LEU A 8 -35.07 15.00 -36.10
CA LEU A 8 -35.05 13.73 -35.37
C LEU A 8 -33.90 12.82 -35.82
N ILE A 9 -33.55 12.84 -37.11
CA ILE A 9 -32.46 12.04 -37.64
C ILE A 9 -31.09 12.50 -37.12
N GLU A 10 -30.86 13.81 -36.96
CA GLU A 10 -29.63 14.31 -36.35
C GLU A 10 -29.48 13.83 -34.91
N MET A 11 -30.55 13.81 -34.12
CA MET A 11 -30.50 13.28 -32.75
C MET A 11 -30.20 11.77 -32.74
N ILE A 12 -30.81 11.01 -33.65
CA ILE A 12 -30.58 9.56 -33.76
C ILE A 12 -29.14 9.24 -34.16
N VAL A 13 -28.59 9.95 -35.13
CA VAL A 13 -27.20 9.71 -35.58
C VAL A 13 -26.21 10.01 -34.44
N VAL A 14 -26.44 11.07 -33.66
CA VAL A 14 -25.57 11.40 -32.52
C VAL A 14 -25.57 10.30 -31.46
N ILE A 15 -26.74 9.80 -31.05
CA ILE A 15 -26.81 8.73 -30.03
C ILE A 15 -26.18 7.42 -30.54
N VAL A 16 -26.31 7.10 -31.83
CA VAL A 16 -25.68 5.90 -32.40
C VAL A 16 -24.16 6.04 -32.40
N ILE A 17 -23.62 7.19 -32.81
CA ILE A 17 -22.17 7.45 -32.78
C ILE A 17 -21.65 7.37 -31.34
N LEU A 18 -22.32 8.01 -30.38
CA LEU A 18 -21.96 7.94 -28.96
C LEU A 18 -22.02 6.50 -28.42
N GLY A 19 -23.01 5.70 -28.85
CA GLY A 19 -23.12 4.30 -28.47
C GLY A 19 -21.93 3.46 -28.94
N VAL A 20 -21.49 3.61 -30.19
CA VAL A 20 -20.33 2.88 -30.74
C VAL A 20 -19.03 3.31 -30.05
N LEU A 21 -18.85 4.61 -29.80
CA LEU A 21 -17.69 5.12 -29.08
C LEU A 21 -17.64 4.61 -27.64
N ALA A 22 -18.78 4.54 -26.94
CA ALA A 22 -18.85 4.04 -25.58
C ALA A 22 -18.44 2.55 -25.48
N VAL A 23 -18.96 1.69 -26.37
CA VAL A 23 -18.68 0.25 -26.36
C VAL A 23 -17.20 -0.05 -26.66
N THR A 24 -16.57 0.74 -27.53
CA THR A 24 -15.15 0.55 -27.88
C THR A 24 -14.20 1.15 -26.84
N ALA A 25 -14.58 2.24 -26.17
CA ALA A 25 -13.75 2.89 -25.16
C ALA A 25 -13.80 2.19 -23.79
N ALA A 26 -14.93 1.57 -23.41
CA ALA A 26 -15.13 1.02 -22.06
C ALA A 26 -14.10 -0.06 -21.67
N PRO A 27 -13.80 -1.10 -22.49
CA PRO A 27 -12.81 -2.11 -22.12
C PRO A 27 -11.40 -1.54 -21.95
N LYS A 28 -11.03 -0.58 -22.80
CA LYS A 28 -9.71 0.09 -22.73
C LYS A 28 -9.58 0.93 -21.45
N PHE A 29 -10.65 1.61 -21.05
CA PHE A 29 -10.66 2.41 -19.83
C PHE A 29 -10.51 1.55 -18.57
N MET A 30 -11.13 0.36 -18.54
CA MET A 30 -10.98 -0.59 -17.42
C MET A 30 -9.54 -1.09 -17.29
N GLY A 31 -8.89 -1.48 -18.39
CA GLY A 31 -7.48 -1.91 -18.37
C GLY A 31 -6.53 -0.82 -17.85
N LEU A 32 -6.74 0.43 -18.26
CA LEU A 32 -5.93 1.56 -17.78
C LEU A 32 -6.05 1.80 -16.26
N GLN A 33 -7.21 1.50 -15.66
CA GLN A 33 -7.36 1.62 -14.20
C GLN A 33 -6.58 0.55 -13.45
N SER A 34 -6.63 -0.71 -13.91
CA SER A 34 -5.85 -1.81 -13.34
C SER A 34 -4.34 -1.53 -13.46
N ASP A 35 -3.88 -1.15 -14.66
CA ASP A 35 -2.47 -0.79 -14.90
C ASP A 35 -2.01 0.37 -14.00
N ALA A 36 -2.86 1.39 -13.79
CA ALA A 36 -2.56 2.51 -12.91
C ALA A 36 -2.45 2.10 -11.44
N ARG A 37 -3.31 1.18 -10.97
CA ARG A 37 -3.23 0.61 -9.61
C ARG A 37 -1.93 -0.17 -9.44
N ILE A 38 -1.61 -1.06 -10.39
CA ILE A 38 -0.38 -1.85 -10.37
C ILE A 38 0.86 -0.93 -10.35
N ALA A 39 0.89 0.11 -11.20
CA ALA A 39 1.98 1.07 -11.22
C ALA A 39 2.14 1.82 -9.88
N THR A 40 1.03 2.16 -9.24
CA THR A 40 1.03 2.81 -7.92
C THR A 40 1.60 1.87 -6.84
N LEU A 41 1.20 0.59 -6.85
CA LEU A 41 1.73 -0.42 -5.93
C LEU A 41 3.23 -0.69 -6.18
N GLN A 42 3.66 -0.76 -7.44
CA GLN A 42 5.08 -0.91 -7.77
C GLN A 42 5.93 0.27 -7.29
N ALA A 43 5.46 1.50 -7.50
CA ALA A 43 6.13 2.70 -7.01
C ALA A 43 6.20 2.72 -5.48
N THR A 44 5.10 2.34 -4.83
CA THR A 44 5.01 2.25 -3.36
C THR A 44 5.97 1.21 -2.81
N LYS A 45 6.02 0.01 -3.41
CA LYS A 45 6.97 -1.04 -3.04
C LYS A 45 8.42 -0.56 -3.15
N GLY A 46 8.77 0.13 -4.25
CA GLY A 46 10.12 0.68 -4.42
C GLY A 46 10.48 1.70 -3.33
N ALA A 47 9.53 2.56 -2.95
CA ALA A 47 9.72 3.52 -1.86
C ALA A 47 9.95 2.82 -0.50
N ILE A 48 9.19 1.75 -0.24
CA ILE A 48 9.33 0.92 0.98
C ILE A 48 10.70 0.25 1.02
N GLU A 49 11.07 -0.47 -0.03
CA GLU A 49 12.34 -1.19 -0.10
C GLU A 49 13.54 -0.24 0.06
N SER A 50 13.49 0.92 -0.61
CA SER A 50 14.53 1.96 -0.47
C SER A 50 14.63 2.49 0.96
N SER A 51 13.49 2.81 1.58
CA SER A 51 13.45 3.38 2.93
C SER A 51 13.94 2.38 3.98
N PHE A 52 13.60 1.09 3.82
CA PHE A 52 14.01 0.05 4.75
C PHE A 52 15.47 -0.33 4.59
N ALA A 53 15.99 -0.33 3.36
CA ALA A 53 17.43 -0.44 3.12
C ALA A 53 18.20 0.72 3.76
N MET A 54 17.69 1.96 3.66
CA MET A 54 18.29 3.11 4.34
C MET A 54 18.22 3.00 5.86
N PHE A 55 17.11 2.50 6.42
CA PHE A 55 16.96 2.24 7.84
C PHE A 55 17.99 1.22 8.35
N SER A 56 18.12 0.10 7.65
CA SER A 56 19.10 -0.94 7.97
C SER A 56 20.52 -0.38 7.87
N ALA A 57 20.87 0.31 6.78
CA ALA A 57 22.18 0.94 6.62
C ALA A 57 22.48 1.96 7.72
N LYS A 58 21.49 2.77 8.14
CA LYS A 58 21.63 3.73 9.24
C LYS A 58 21.96 3.02 10.55
N SER A 59 21.42 1.83 10.79
CA SER A 59 21.67 1.06 12.01
C SER A 59 23.11 0.56 12.14
N GLU A 60 23.83 0.42 11.02
CA GLU A 60 25.21 -0.05 11.01
C GLU A 60 26.22 1.08 11.23
N ILE A 61 25.77 2.34 11.18
CA ILE A 61 26.63 3.50 11.43
C ILE A 61 26.94 3.56 12.94
N PRO A 62 28.22 3.61 13.36
CA PRO A 62 28.60 3.60 14.77
C PRO A 62 28.03 4.75 15.62
N SER A 63 27.69 5.89 15.00
CA SER A 63 27.09 7.05 15.67
C SER A 63 25.57 6.93 15.85
N THR A 64 24.94 5.93 15.23
CA THR A 64 23.49 5.72 15.37
C THR A 64 23.20 5.15 16.75
N GLU A 65 22.34 5.84 17.49
CA GLU A 65 21.89 5.38 18.79
C GLU A 65 20.86 4.25 18.62
N ILE A 66 21.32 3.02 18.88
CA ILE A 66 20.46 1.84 19.02
C ILE A 66 20.29 1.57 20.50
N GLN A 67 19.06 1.60 20.96
CA GLN A 67 18.71 1.44 22.36
C GLN A 67 17.75 0.26 22.58
N PRO A 68 17.65 -0.26 23.81
CA PRO A 68 16.56 -1.15 24.20
C PRO A 68 15.19 -0.53 23.93
N CYS A 69 14.28 -1.27 23.30
CA CYS A 69 12.90 -0.81 23.11
C CYS A 69 12.20 -0.60 24.47
N ASP A 70 11.31 0.40 24.58
CA ASP A 70 10.70 0.77 25.86
C ASP A 70 9.94 -0.37 26.55
N TYR A 71 9.12 -1.09 25.79
CA TYR A 71 8.27 -2.18 26.31
C TYR A 71 8.91 -3.58 26.16
N HIS A 72 10.04 -3.68 25.47
CA HIS A 72 10.76 -4.94 25.26
C HIS A 72 12.27 -4.71 25.33
N LYS A 73 12.80 -4.64 26.56
CA LYS A 73 14.20 -4.23 26.83
C LYS A 73 15.26 -5.16 26.21
N GLN A 74 14.90 -6.37 25.81
CA GLN A 74 15.76 -7.30 25.07
C GLN A 74 15.84 -7.02 23.57
N MET A 75 14.94 -6.19 23.03
CA MET A 75 14.87 -5.87 21.61
C MET A 75 15.63 -4.59 21.30
N ARG A 76 16.23 -4.52 20.11
CA ARG A 76 16.95 -3.34 19.62
C ARG A 76 15.98 -2.42 18.89
N CYS A 77 15.98 -1.14 19.25
CA CYS A 77 15.16 -0.10 18.65
C CYS A 77 16.03 1.10 18.23
N MET A 78 15.61 1.74 17.14
CA MET A 78 16.11 3.06 16.71
C MET A 78 14.97 4.07 16.83
N VAL A 79 15.28 5.31 17.21
CA VAL A 79 14.30 6.40 17.23
C VAL A 79 14.40 7.21 15.94
N ILE A 80 13.30 7.30 15.20
CA ILE A 80 13.19 8.11 13.98
C ILE A 80 11.89 8.92 14.08
N ASP A 81 11.99 10.23 13.93
CA ASP A 81 10.87 11.18 14.04
C ASP A 81 10.00 10.97 15.29
N GLY A 82 10.66 10.67 16.42
CA GLY A 82 10.00 10.42 17.70
C GLY A 82 9.35 9.04 17.83
N GLN A 83 9.37 8.21 16.79
CA GLN A 83 8.89 6.82 16.82
C GLN A 83 10.01 5.86 17.15
N GLN A 84 9.80 4.97 18.13
CA GLN A 84 10.67 3.83 18.34
C GLN A 84 10.32 2.73 17.35
N ILE A 85 11.29 2.34 16.53
CA ILE A 85 11.13 1.30 15.52
C ILE A 85 12.10 0.18 15.83
N ARG A 86 11.56 -1.03 16.01
CA ARG A 86 12.35 -2.20 16.33
C ARG A 86 13.14 -2.65 15.10
N LEU A 87 14.33 -3.15 15.33
CA LEU A 87 15.16 -3.80 14.31
C LEU A 87 15.02 -5.31 14.43
N THR A 88 14.89 -5.99 13.31
CA THR A 88 15.11 -7.43 13.21
C THR A 88 16.59 -7.74 13.51
N ASN A 89 16.85 -8.92 14.07
CA ASN A 89 18.22 -9.33 14.40
C ASN A 89 19.00 -9.85 13.18
N ALA A 90 18.31 -10.28 12.13
CA ALA A 90 18.94 -10.96 10.99
C ALA A 90 19.48 -9.97 9.96
N ASP A 91 18.77 -8.87 9.70
CA ASP A 91 19.07 -7.93 8.62
C ASP A 91 18.90 -6.45 9.02
N ASN A 92 18.59 -6.16 10.28
CA ASN A 92 18.36 -4.81 10.80
C ASN A 92 17.23 -4.04 10.12
N TYR A 93 16.34 -4.73 9.41
CA TYR A 93 15.15 -4.13 8.83
C TYR A 93 14.10 -3.81 9.90
N PRO A 94 13.15 -2.92 9.60
CA PRO A 94 12.10 -2.53 10.55
C PRO A 94 11.21 -3.71 10.95
N TRP A 95 10.84 -3.76 12.23
CA TRP A 95 9.76 -4.57 12.75
C TRP A 95 8.73 -3.62 13.35
N PHE A 96 7.51 -3.65 12.82
CA PHE A 96 6.44 -2.71 13.18
C PHE A 96 5.60 -3.25 14.33
N ASP A 97 4.96 -2.35 15.06
CA ASP A 97 3.99 -2.72 16.07
C ASP A 97 2.81 -3.50 15.44
N VAL A 98 2.12 -4.30 16.25
CA VAL A 98 0.93 -5.06 15.82
C VAL A 98 -0.36 -4.26 15.98
N PHE A 99 -0.29 -3.08 16.61
CA PHE A 99 -1.40 -2.14 16.70
C PHE A 99 -1.41 -1.21 15.49
N PRO A 100 -2.47 -1.21 14.65
CA PRO A 100 -2.48 -0.52 13.36
C PRO A 100 -2.08 0.96 13.41
N ASN A 101 -2.61 1.73 14.37
CA ASN A 101 -2.32 3.16 14.48
C ASN A 101 -0.85 3.45 14.85
N GLN A 102 -0.25 2.61 15.68
CA GLN A 102 1.15 2.74 16.08
C GLN A 102 2.08 2.32 14.96
N ALA A 103 1.77 1.20 14.31
CA ALA A 103 2.49 0.71 13.13
C ALA A 103 2.44 1.71 11.98
N LEU A 104 1.28 2.32 11.72
CA LEU A 104 1.13 3.36 10.71
C LEU A 104 1.98 4.59 11.01
N SER A 105 2.05 5.00 12.29
CA SER A 105 2.89 6.12 12.72
C SER A 105 4.38 5.81 12.53
N GLN A 106 4.82 4.60 12.87
CA GLN A 106 6.18 4.11 12.61
C GLN A 106 6.48 4.02 11.11
N PHE A 107 5.55 3.53 10.31
CA PHE A 107 5.68 3.43 8.86
C PHE A 107 5.87 4.82 8.23
N LYS A 108 5.02 5.79 8.59
CA LYS A 108 5.08 7.17 8.09
C LYS A 108 6.35 7.92 8.52
N ALA A 109 6.99 7.51 9.62
CA ALA A 109 8.31 8.01 10.01
C ALA A 109 9.46 7.50 9.12
N LEU A 110 9.25 6.41 8.37
CA LEU A 110 10.25 5.82 7.48
C LEU A 110 9.98 6.10 6.00
N VAL A 111 8.71 6.01 5.60
CA VAL A 111 8.31 5.95 4.20
C VAL A 111 7.35 7.10 3.90
N ASN A 112 7.72 7.94 2.93
CA ASN A 112 6.87 9.03 2.46
C ASN A 112 5.89 8.56 1.39
N VAL A 113 4.94 7.71 1.79
CA VAL A 113 3.83 7.25 0.93
C VAL A 113 2.50 7.59 1.61
N ASP A 114 1.55 8.06 0.81
CA ASP A 114 0.20 8.36 1.26
C ASP A 114 -0.61 7.05 1.42
N VAL A 115 -0.71 6.58 2.66
CA VAL A 115 -1.52 5.43 3.07
C VAL A 115 -2.37 5.78 4.28
N SER A 116 -3.54 5.18 4.37
CA SER A 116 -4.51 5.36 5.45
C SER A 116 -4.78 4.05 6.17
N PRO A 117 -5.17 4.08 7.46
CA PRO A 117 -5.72 2.87 8.09
C PRO A 117 -7.08 2.54 7.47
N LEU A 118 -7.62 1.38 7.82
CA LEU A 118 -9.01 1.04 7.54
C LEU A 118 -9.98 1.99 8.25
N ASN A 119 -11.20 2.13 7.70
CA ASN A 119 -12.26 2.90 8.35
C ASN A 119 -12.88 2.14 9.55
N ASP A 120 -13.83 2.76 10.24
CA ASP A 120 -14.49 2.17 11.43
C ASP A 120 -15.26 0.87 11.12
N ASP A 121 -15.64 0.68 9.86
CA ASP A 121 -16.30 -0.53 9.37
C ASP A 121 -15.30 -1.59 8.86
N LEU A 122 -13.99 -1.39 9.06
CA LEU A 122 -12.89 -2.23 8.58
C LEU A 122 -12.77 -2.31 7.04
N HIS A 123 -13.29 -1.32 6.33
CA HIS A 123 -13.21 -1.22 4.88
C HIS A 123 -12.05 -0.30 4.47
N GLY A 124 -11.33 -0.73 3.43
CA GLY A 124 -10.27 0.07 2.83
C GLY A 124 -10.86 1.01 1.79
N GLU A 125 -11.31 2.21 2.20
CA GLU A 125 -11.96 3.17 1.28
C GLU A 125 -10.98 4.14 0.62
N ASP A 126 -9.74 4.20 1.10
CA ASP A 126 -8.71 5.09 0.56
C ASP A 126 -7.98 4.48 -0.64
N LYS A 127 -7.22 5.35 -1.34
CA LYS A 127 -6.44 4.94 -2.52
C LYS A 127 -5.46 3.82 -2.22
N LEU A 128 -4.82 3.90 -1.05
CA LEU A 128 -3.96 2.87 -0.48
C LEU A 128 -4.27 2.79 1.01
N ASN A 129 -4.55 1.57 1.45
CA ASN A 129 -4.89 1.25 2.81
C ASN A 129 -3.71 0.51 3.43
N PHE A 130 -3.50 0.66 4.74
CA PHE A 130 -2.43 0.07 5.51
C PHE A 130 -3.04 -0.76 6.64
N GLU A 131 -2.55 -1.99 6.79
CA GLU A 131 -2.98 -2.91 7.83
C GLU A 131 -1.81 -3.75 8.34
N THR A 132 -1.80 -4.11 9.62
CA THR A 132 -0.71 -4.91 10.21
C THR A 132 -0.95 -6.42 10.06
N ASP A 133 0.12 -7.22 10.02
CA ASP A 133 0.01 -8.68 9.85
C ASP A 133 0.21 -9.50 11.15
N TYR A 134 0.14 -8.88 12.32
CA TYR A 134 0.44 -9.45 13.65
C TYR A 134 1.85 -10.02 13.87
N ASP A 135 2.65 -10.16 12.80
CA ASP A 135 4.00 -10.69 12.82
C ASP A 135 5.08 -9.59 12.73
N GLY A 136 4.62 -8.34 12.85
CA GLY A 136 5.39 -7.09 12.75
C GLY A 136 5.70 -6.64 11.33
N GLY A 137 5.01 -7.24 10.37
CA GLY A 137 4.87 -6.79 9.01
C GLY A 137 3.56 -6.02 8.80
N PHE A 138 3.24 -5.79 7.53
CA PHE A 138 2.02 -5.08 7.14
C PHE A 138 1.62 -5.38 5.70
N TRP A 139 0.38 -5.08 5.39
CA TRP A 139 -0.23 -5.10 4.08
C TRP A 139 -0.50 -3.67 3.61
N ILE A 140 -0.25 -3.40 2.33
CA ILE A 140 -0.75 -2.22 1.63
C ILE A 140 -1.54 -2.64 0.41
N PHE A 141 -2.77 -2.16 0.29
CA PHE A 141 -3.69 -2.59 -0.78
C PHE A 141 -4.59 -1.41 -1.21
N PRO A 142 -5.05 -1.38 -2.47
CA PRO A 142 -5.95 -0.34 -2.94
C PRO A 142 -7.35 -0.50 -2.32
N GLN A 143 -8.26 0.39 -2.69
CA GLN A 143 -9.65 0.28 -2.26
C GLN A 143 -10.25 -1.10 -2.56
N PHE A 144 -10.84 -1.72 -1.53
CA PHE A 144 -11.47 -3.04 -1.59
C PHE A 144 -12.84 -3.00 -0.89
N TYR A 145 -13.83 -3.69 -1.47
CA TYR A 145 -15.23 -3.67 -1.05
C TYR A 145 -15.67 -4.95 -0.32
N GLY A 146 -14.73 -5.69 0.28
CA GLY A 146 -15.01 -6.85 1.13
C GLY A 146 -14.54 -6.64 2.57
N ASP A 147 -14.84 -7.62 3.43
CA ASP A 147 -14.48 -7.60 4.85
C ASP A 147 -12.96 -7.83 5.04
N TRP A 148 -12.45 -7.42 6.19
CA TRP A 148 -11.07 -7.65 6.62
C TRP A 148 -10.65 -9.12 6.52
N SER A 149 -11.57 -10.04 6.82
CA SER A 149 -11.31 -11.49 6.72
C SER A 149 -11.01 -11.95 5.29
N GLU A 150 -11.35 -11.16 4.27
CA GLU A 150 -11.12 -11.48 2.87
C GLU A 150 -9.77 -10.92 2.36
N LEU A 151 -9.08 -10.07 3.15
CA LEU A 151 -7.78 -9.50 2.78
C LEU A 151 -6.76 -10.57 2.46
N ASP A 152 -6.76 -11.69 3.18
CA ASP A 152 -5.83 -12.81 2.98
C ASP A 152 -5.93 -13.41 1.57
N THR A 153 -7.11 -13.29 0.94
CA THR A 153 -7.38 -13.79 -0.40
C THR A 153 -7.17 -12.75 -1.50
N LEU A 154 -7.10 -11.46 -1.17
CA LEU A 154 -6.94 -10.38 -2.15
C LEU A 154 -5.51 -10.37 -2.72
N ARG A 155 -5.35 -10.69 -4.00
CA ARG A 155 -4.06 -10.73 -4.71
C ARG A 155 -3.76 -9.42 -5.44
N CYS A 156 -4.07 -8.28 -4.81
CA CYS A 156 -3.73 -6.95 -5.30
C CYS A 156 -3.17 -6.10 -4.15
N ARG A 157 -1.94 -6.42 -3.72
CA ARG A 157 -1.38 -5.88 -2.48
C ARG A 157 0.14 -6.00 -2.41
N ILE A 158 0.71 -5.19 -1.54
CA ILE A 158 2.08 -5.31 -1.06
C ILE A 158 2.02 -5.99 0.30
N HIS A 159 2.92 -6.94 0.54
CA HIS A 159 3.13 -7.52 1.87
C HIS A 159 4.58 -7.32 2.26
N TYR A 160 4.79 -6.67 3.40
CA TYR A 160 6.09 -6.67 4.04
C TYR A 160 6.10 -7.72 5.15
N THR A 161 6.98 -8.71 5.02
CA THR A 161 7.19 -9.74 6.05
C THR A 161 8.57 -9.54 6.68
N PRO A 162 8.68 -9.24 7.98
CA PRO A 162 9.98 -9.10 8.63
C PRO A 162 10.71 -10.45 8.75
N ALA A 163 12.03 -10.41 8.91
CA ALA A 163 12.87 -11.59 9.04
C ALA A 163 12.43 -12.59 10.12
N THR A 164 11.74 -12.12 11.17
CA THR A 164 11.22 -12.97 12.25
C THR A 164 10.10 -13.91 11.82
N ALA A 165 9.34 -13.54 10.78
CA ALA A 165 8.23 -14.34 10.24
C ALA A 165 8.52 -14.91 8.86
N SER A 166 9.58 -14.43 8.20
CA SER A 166 10.02 -14.91 6.90
C SER A 166 10.74 -16.26 6.99
N ARG A 167 10.36 -17.19 6.11
CA ARG A 167 11.02 -18.50 5.99
C ARG A 167 12.47 -18.44 5.51
N THR A 168 12.86 -17.31 4.90
CA THR A 168 14.23 -17.11 4.40
C THR A 168 15.19 -16.64 5.48
N GLY A 169 14.67 -16.23 6.64
CA GLY A 169 15.45 -15.55 7.68
C GLY A 169 15.80 -14.09 7.36
N HIS A 170 15.28 -13.54 6.26
CA HIS A 170 15.44 -12.15 5.85
C HIS A 170 14.08 -11.51 5.60
N SER A 171 13.98 -10.21 5.82
CA SER A 171 12.78 -9.42 5.59
C SER A 171 12.54 -9.28 4.08
N ILE A 172 11.28 -9.43 3.66
CA ILE A 172 10.90 -9.46 2.25
C ILE A 172 9.71 -8.54 2.04
N THR A 173 9.72 -7.80 0.93
CA THR A 173 8.54 -7.08 0.43
C THR A 173 8.05 -7.75 -0.84
N THR A 174 6.90 -8.40 -0.80
CA THR A 174 6.26 -9.01 -1.97
C THR A 174 5.20 -8.09 -2.56
N LEU A 175 4.90 -8.28 -3.84
CA LEU A 175 3.85 -7.57 -4.56
C LEU A 175 3.04 -8.62 -5.33
N GLU A 176 1.74 -8.64 -5.09
CA GLU A 176 0.74 -9.48 -5.73
C GLU A 176 -0.15 -8.57 -6.58
N THR A 177 -0.43 -8.97 -7.81
CA THR A 177 -1.15 -8.14 -8.80
C THR A 177 -2.20 -8.90 -9.59
N GLU A 178 -2.49 -10.14 -9.21
CA GLU A 178 -3.41 -11.02 -9.92
C GLU A 178 -4.87 -10.50 -9.88
N ASP A 179 -5.27 -9.82 -8.80
CA ASP A 179 -6.63 -9.30 -8.58
C ASP A 179 -6.74 -7.78 -8.74
N CYS A 180 -5.75 -7.14 -9.38
CA CYS A 180 -5.80 -5.71 -9.73
C CYS A 180 -6.57 -5.50 -11.04
#